data_AF-A0A382LNY8-F1
#
_entry.id   AF-A0A382LNY8-F1
#
_cell.length_a   1.000
_cell.length_b   1.000
_cell.length_c   1.000
_cell.angle_alpha   90.00
_cell.angle_beta   90.00
_cell.angle_gamma   90.00
#
_symmetry.space_group_name_H-M   'P 1'
#
loop_
_entity.id
_entity.type
_entity.pdbx_description
1 polymer ?
#
loop_
_entity_poly.entity_id
_entity_poly.type
_entity_poly.pdbx_seq_one_letter_code
_entity_poly.pdbx_strand_id
1 'polypeptide(L)'
;MLKSLNQKHFEANPFEESLAARIESFELAYRMQSAAPEALALEKEPEHIRKMYGLEDDKCKHFAAQCLTARRMVERGVRFVQIYSGGMENQRSWDGHNDIHGNHTQFAGETDKPIAALLEDLSQRGLLDETLVIW
;
A
#
# COMPACT_ATOMS: atom_id res chain seq x y z
N MET A 1 5.64 30.47 2.22
CA MET A 1 4.69 31.51 1.78
C MET A 1 3.23 31.12 2.07
N LEU A 2 2.76 29.94 1.66
CA LEU A 2 1.39 29.49 1.97
C LEU A 2 1.14 29.30 3.48
N LYS A 3 2.10 28.68 4.19
CA LYS A 3 2.02 28.45 5.64
C LYS A 3 1.85 29.75 6.45
N SER A 4 2.54 30.83 6.07
CA SER A 4 2.41 32.12 6.75
C SER A 4 1.09 32.83 6.45
N LEU A 5 0.48 32.59 5.28
CA LEU A 5 -0.84 33.14 4.93
C LEU A 5 -1.94 32.41 5.70
N ASN A 6 -1.85 31.08 5.80
CA ASN A 6 -2.76 30.25 6.59
C ASN A 6 -2.73 30.64 8.07
N GLN A 7 -1.54 30.86 8.63
CA GLN A 7 -1.38 31.24 10.03
C GLN A 7 -1.98 32.63 10.34
N LYS A 8 -1.75 33.62 9.47
CA LYS A 8 -2.38 34.95 9.59
C LYS A 8 -3.90 34.89 9.46
N HIS A 9 -4.44 34.00 8.64
CA HIS A 9 -5.89 33.85 8.47
C HIS A 9 -6.54 33.20 9.69
N PHE A 10 -5.87 32.22 10.29
CA PHE A 10 -6.31 31.54 11.52
C PHE A 10 -6.30 32.49 12.73
N GLU A 11 -5.24 33.31 12.88
CA GLU A 11 -5.17 34.36 13.91
C GLU A 11 -6.31 35.37 13.80
N ALA A 12 -6.83 35.61 12.59
CA ALA A 12 -7.96 36.50 12.34
C ALA A 12 -9.34 35.83 12.53
N ASN A 13 -9.44 34.49 12.50
CA ASN A 13 -10.70 33.74 12.57
C ASN A 13 -10.59 32.49 13.47
N PRO A 14 -10.44 32.65 14.79
CA PRO A 14 -10.14 31.55 15.71
C PRO A 14 -11.25 30.49 15.87
N PHE A 15 -12.44 30.69 15.29
CA PHE A 15 -13.57 29.76 15.36
C PHE A 15 -13.74 28.87 14.10
N GLU A 16 -12.85 28.97 13.10
CA GLU A 16 -12.87 28.13 11.89
C GLU A 16 -12.03 26.85 12.05
N GLU A 17 -12.47 25.92 12.91
CA GLU A 17 -11.82 24.61 13.07
C GLU A 17 -11.78 23.78 11.77
N SER A 18 -12.77 23.96 10.89
CA SER A 18 -12.87 23.25 9.62
C SER A 18 -11.76 23.60 8.63
N LEU A 19 -11.26 24.84 8.67
CA LEU A 19 -10.16 25.30 7.82
C LEU A 19 -8.82 24.73 8.31
N ALA A 20 -8.60 24.71 9.63
CA ALA A 20 -7.41 24.09 10.23
C ALA A 20 -7.33 22.59 9.90
N ALA A 21 -8.44 21.86 10.04
CA ALA A 21 -8.52 20.45 9.66
C ALA A 21 -8.21 20.21 8.18
N ARG A 22 -8.67 21.09 7.28
CA ARG A 22 -8.34 21.04 5.85
C ARG A 22 -6.86 21.30 5.56
N ILE A 23 -6.27 22.29 6.22
CA ILE A 23 -4.85 22.62 6.08
C ILE A 23 -4.00 21.42 6.54
N GLU A 24 -4.31 20.84 7.69
CA GLU A 24 -3.65 19.63 8.18
C GLU A 24 -3.79 18.48 7.19
N SER A 25 -4.99 18.25 6.65
CA SER A 25 -5.23 17.21 5.65
C SER A 25 -4.42 17.43 4.37
N PHE A 26 -4.28 18.67 3.90
CA PHE A 26 -3.48 18.99 2.72
C PHE A 26 -1.97 18.92 3.00
N GLU A 27 -1.51 19.34 4.18
CA GLU A 27 -0.11 19.17 4.58
C GLU A 27 0.24 17.68 4.73
N LEU A 28 -0.68 16.87 5.27
CA LEU A 28 -0.55 15.41 5.33
C LEU A 28 -0.48 14.80 3.93
N ALA A 29 -1.40 15.16 3.03
CA ALA A 29 -1.39 14.70 1.64
C ALA A 29 -0.11 15.13 0.90
N TYR A 30 0.42 16.33 1.17
CA TYR A 30 1.68 16.81 0.62
C TYR A 30 2.89 16.02 1.17
N ARG A 31 2.91 15.72 2.47
CA ARG A 31 3.92 14.82 3.07
C ARG A 31 3.85 13.42 2.47
N MET A 32 2.65 12.91 2.18
CA MET A 32 2.47 11.65 1.44
C MET A 32 3.05 11.76 0.02
N GLN A 33 2.81 12.86 -0.70
CA GLN A 33 3.37 13.09 -2.04
C GLN A 33 4.90 13.15 -2.07
N SER A 34 5.54 13.73 -1.05
CA SER A 34 7.00 13.81 -0.97
C SER A 34 7.66 12.52 -0.49
N ALA A 35 6.98 11.71 0.33
CA ALA A 35 7.47 10.41 0.81
C ALA A 35 7.13 9.23 -0.13
N ALA A 36 6.11 9.38 -0.99
CA ALA A 36 5.65 8.35 -1.93
C ALA A 36 6.73 7.79 -2.88
N PRO A 37 7.67 8.57 -3.44
CA PRO A 37 8.64 8.04 -4.41
C PRO A 37 9.54 6.96 -3.81
N GLU A 38 9.92 7.09 -2.53
CA GLU A 38 10.74 6.08 -1.89
C GLU A 38 9.95 4.84 -1.50
N ALA A 39 8.70 4.97 -1.06
CA ALA A 39 7.85 3.82 -0.75
C ALA A 39 7.66 2.91 -1.98
N LEU A 40 7.58 3.52 -3.17
CA LEU A 40 7.40 2.83 -4.46
C LEU A 40 8.69 2.36 -5.13
N ALA A 41 9.87 2.71 -4.59
CA ALA A 41 11.16 2.34 -5.16
C ALA A 41 11.56 0.89 -4.80
N LEU A 42 10.78 -0.08 -5.31
CA LEU A 42 10.99 -1.53 -5.07
C LEU A 42 12.35 -2.01 -5.56
N GLU A 43 12.94 -1.31 -6.53
CA GLU A 43 14.22 -1.66 -7.13
C GLU A 43 15.39 -1.49 -6.16
N LYS A 44 15.17 -0.74 -5.07
CA LYS A 44 16.13 -0.54 -3.99
C LYS A 44 16.14 -1.69 -2.98
N GLU A 45 15.19 -2.62 -3.05
CA GLU A 45 15.16 -3.78 -2.16
C GLU A 45 16.21 -4.81 -2.56
N PRO A 46 16.83 -5.50 -1.58
CA PRO A 46 17.77 -6.58 -1.87
C PRO A 46 17.15 -7.65 -2.78
N GLU A 47 17.97 -8.27 -3.62
CA GLU A 47 17.53 -9.28 -4.57
C GLU A 47 16.76 -10.44 -3.90
N HIS A 48 17.24 -10.91 -2.74
CA HIS A 48 16.59 -11.98 -2.00
C HIS A 48 15.16 -11.60 -1.55
N ILE A 49 14.90 -10.34 -1.20
CA ILE A 49 13.56 -9.85 -0.84
C ILE A 49 12.67 -9.84 -2.08
N ARG A 50 13.17 -9.29 -3.20
CA ARG A 50 12.40 -9.25 -4.45
C ARG A 50 12.01 -10.65 -4.94
N LYS A 51 12.93 -11.60 -4.79
CA LYS A 51 12.72 -13.03 -5.09
C LYS A 51 11.73 -13.70 -4.15
N MET A 52 11.82 -13.41 -2.85
CA MET A 52 10.90 -13.92 -1.82
C MET A 52 9.45 -13.54 -2.16
N TYR A 53 9.20 -12.27 -2.47
CA TYR A 53 7.86 -11.79 -2.86
C TYR A 53 7.40 -12.31 -4.23
N GLY A 54 8.30 -12.74 -5.11
CA GLY A 54 7.96 -13.22 -6.45
C GLY A 54 7.88 -12.12 -7.51
N LEU A 55 8.69 -11.05 -7.39
CA LEU A 55 8.78 -10.00 -8.42
C LEU A 55 9.35 -10.49 -9.77
N GLU A 56 9.94 -11.69 -9.78
CA GLU A 56 10.44 -12.40 -10.95
C GLU A 56 9.44 -13.40 -11.56
N ASP A 57 8.30 -13.63 -10.89
CA ASP A 57 7.27 -14.55 -11.35
C ASP A 57 6.14 -13.77 -12.03
N ASP A 58 6.02 -13.89 -13.35
CA ASP A 58 5.02 -13.18 -14.15
C ASP A 58 3.58 -13.45 -13.70
N LYS A 59 3.31 -14.56 -13.00
CA LYS A 59 1.97 -14.86 -12.47
C LYS A 59 1.59 -13.89 -11.35
N CYS A 60 2.47 -13.65 -10.39
CA CYS A 60 2.14 -12.88 -9.19
C CYS A 60 2.83 -11.51 -9.11
N LYS A 61 3.72 -11.17 -10.05
CA LYS A 61 4.55 -9.96 -10.03
C LYS A 61 3.82 -8.67 -9.67
N HIS A 62 2.60 -8.48 -10.20
CA HIS A 62 1.80 -7.30 -9.91
C HIS A 62 1.41 -7.22 -8.43
N PHE A 63 0.86 -8.31 -7.89
CA PHE A 63 0.43 -8.37 -6.50
C PHE A 63 1.62 -8.46 -5.53
N ALA A 64 2.73 -9.08 -5.94
CA ALA A 64 4.02 -9.02 -5.25
C ALA A 64 4.50 -7.58 -5.04
N ALA A 65 4.42 -6.75 -6.08
CA ALA A 65 4.77 -5.34 -6.01
C ALA A 65 3.84 -4.57 -5.04
N GLN A 66 2.55 -4.87 -5.04
CA GLN A 66 1.61 -4.28 -4.08
C GLN A 66 1.95 -4.68 -2.64
N CYS A 67 2.18 -5.97 -2.36
CA CYS A 67 2.54 -6.46 -1.03
C CYS A 67 3.84 -5.83 -0.51
N LEU A 68 4.88 -5.77 -1.34
CA LEU A 68 6.16 -5.17 -0.96
C LEU A 68 6.04 -3.67 -0.72
N THR A 69 5.23 -2.98 -1.53
CA THR A 69 4.89 -1.57 -1.31
C THR A 69 4.17 -1.39 0.03
N ALA A 70 3.21 -2.27 0.34
CA ALA A 70 2.47 -2.24 1.60
C ALA A 70 3.40 -2.40 2.80
N ARG A 71 4.34 -3.35 2.79
CA ARG A 71 5.37 -3.47 3.83
C ARG A 71 6.16 -2.18 3.98
N ARG A 72 6.62 -1.59 2.89
CA ARG A 72 7.39 -0.32 2.91
C ARG A 72 6.59 0.85 3.44
N MET A 73 5.27 0.87 3.21
CA MET A 73 4.34 1.86 3.77
C MET A 73 4.17 1.66 5.29
N VAL A 74 3.97 0.42 5.75
CA VAL A 74 3.89 0.07 7.18
C VAL A 74 5.18 0.47 7.91
N GLU A 75 6.34 0.13 7.36
CA GLU A 75 7.66 0.52 7.89
C GLU A 75 7.86 2.05 8.00
N ARG A 76 7.08 2.83 7.22
CA ARG A 76 7.08 4.31 7.25
C ARG A 76 5.96 4.89 8.11
N GLY A 77 5.26 4.07 8.88
CA GLY A 77 4.21 4.49 9.80
C GLY A 77 2.86 4.77 9.16
N VAL A 78 2.60 4.27 7.94
CA VAL A 78 1.24 4.33 7.36
C VAL A 78 0.32 3.43 8.16
N ARG A 79 -0.74 4.03 8.71
CA ARG A 79 -1.64 3.35 9.68
C ARG A 79 -2.63 2.37 9.06
N PHE A 80 -2.92 2.50 7.78
CA PHE A 80 -3.89 1.67 7.08
C PHE A 80 -3.48 1.52 5.62
N VAL A 81 -3.39 0.28 5.15
CA VAL A 81 -3.03 -0.06 3.78
C VAL A 81 -4.02 -1.11 3.28
N GLN A 82 -4.59 -0.87 2.10
CA GLN A 82 -5.46 -1.83 1.41
C GLN A 82 -4.86 -2.11 0.03
N ILE A 83 -4.71 -3.40 -0.26
CA ILE A 83 -4.24 -3.91 -1.56
C ILE A 83 -5.28 -4.89 -2.10
N TYR A 84 -5.31 -5.10 -3.40
CA TYR A 84 -6.29 -5.97 -4.05
C TYR A 84 -5.64 -6.76 -5.18
N SER A 85 -6.00 -8.04 -5.27
CA SER A 85 -5.68 -8.91 -6.41
C SER A 85 -6.93 -9.11 -7.26
N GLY A 86 -6.78 -9.03 -8.59
CA GLY A 86 -7.90 -9.01 -9.53
C GLY A 86 -8.62 -7.65 -9.54
N GLY A 87 -8.86 -7.09 -10.73
CA GLY A 87 -9.32 -5.70 -10.83
C GLY A 87 -9.83 -5.27 -12.20
N MET A 88 -10.38 -6.19 -12.99
CA MET A 88 -10.92 -5.90 -14.32
C MET A 88 -12.22 -6.67 -14.61
N GLU A 89 -12.96 -6.31 -15.66
CA GLU A 89 -14.21 -6.98 -16.02
C GLU A 89 -14.01 -8.46 -16.43
N ASN A 90 -15.04 -9.29 -16.16
CA ASN A 90 -15.13 -10.71 -16.52
C ASN A 90 -14.00 -11.56 -15.91
N GLN A 91 -13.50 -12.55 -16.65
CA GLN A 91 -12.48 -13.52 -16.22
C GLN A 91 -11.13 -12.90 -15.80
N ARG A 92 -10.97 -11.57 -15.90
CA ARG A 92 -9.79 -10.83 -15.44
C ARG A 92 -10.00 -10.22 -14.03
N SER A 93 -11.12 -10.54 -13.38
CA SER A 93 -11.33 -10.40 -11.94
C SER A 93 -11.66 -11.75 -11.31
N TRP A 94 -11.81 -11.73 -9.99
CA TRP A 94 -12.35 -12.82 -9.17
C TRP A 94 -13.73 -13.33 -9.63
N ASP A 95 -14.42 -12.59 -10.51
CA ASP A 95 -15.77 -12.89 -10.98
C ASP A 95 -15.81 -13.99 -12.07
N GLY A 96 -15.41 -15.20 -11.67
CA GLY A 96 -15.14 -16.37 -12.52
C GLY A 96 -16.33 -17.09 -13.14
N HIS A 97 -17.32 -16.39 -13.70
CA HIS A 97 -18.58 -16.98 -14.21
C HIS A 97 -18.45 -18.06 -15.31
N ASN A 98 -17.43 -17.98 -16.19
CA ASN A 98 -17.28 -18.88 -17.34
C ASN A 98 -16.40 -20.11 -17.05
N ASP A 99 -15.40 -19.97 -16.18
CA ASP A 99 -14.50 -21.05 -15.75
C ASP A 99 -14.04 -20.79 -14.31
N ILE A 100 -14.83 -21.27 -13.37
CA ILE A 100 -14.57 -21.11 -11.93
C ILE A 100 -13.24 -21.76 -11.56
N HIS A 101 -12.95 -22.96 -12.06
CA HIS A 101 -11.74 -23.68 -11.67
C HIS A 101 -10.49 -22.96 -12.18
N GLY A 102 -10.45 -22.59 -13.47
CA GLY A 102 -9.32 -21.86 -14.04
C GLY A 102 -9.12 -20.50 -13.38
N ASN A 103 -10.20 -19.73 -13.23
CA ASN A 103 -10.17 -18.40 -12.63
C ASN A 103 -9.66 -18.42 -11.17
N HIS A 104 -10.30 -19.21 -10.30
CA HIS A 104 -9.91 -19.25 -8.89
C HIS A 104 -8.52 -19.89 -8.68
N THR A 105 -8.13 -20.89 -9.49
CA THR A 105 -6.77 -21.47 -9.43
C THR A 105 -5.72 -20.42 -9.79
N GLN A 106 -5.99 -19.60 -10.82
CA GLN A 106 -5.12 -18.51 -11.20
C GLN A 106 -4.98 -17.50 -10.05
N PHE A 107 -6.08 -16.90 -9.59
CA PHE A 107 -6.02 -15.86 -8.55
C PHE A 107 -5.49 -16.36 -7.19
N ALA A 108 -5.72 -17.62 -6.84
CA ALA A 108 -5.07 -18.24 -5.69
C ALA A 108 -3.54 -18.26 -5.89
N GLY A 109 -3.05 -18.70 -7.05
CA GLY A 109 -1.63 -18.69 -7.39
C GLY A 109 -1.00 -17.30 -7.47
N GLU A 110 -1.78 -16.27 -7.82
CA GLU A 110 -1.32 -14.87 -7.84
C GLU A 110 -1.08 -14.30 -6.43
N THR A 111 -1.82 -14.79 -5.43
CA THR A 111 -1.84 -14.21 -4.08
C THR A 111 -1.02 -14.99 -3.05
N ASP A 112 -0.91 -16.31 -3.20
CA ASP A 112 -0.30 -17.22 -2.23
C ASP A 112 1.14 -16.82 -1.85
N LYS A 113 2.04 -16.78 -2.83
CA LYS A 113 3.46 -16.46 -2.59
C LYS A 113 3.68 -15.02 -2.07
N PRO A 114 3.10 -13.96 -2.67
CA PRO A 114 3.25 -12.60 -2.16
C PRO A 114 2.79 -12.39 -0.73
N ILE A 115 1.70 -13.03 -0.31
CA ILE A 115 1.15 -12.87 1.05
C ILE A 115 2.00 -13.62 2.06
N ALA A 116 2.43 -14.84 1.72
CA ALA A 116 3.37 -15.57 2.55
C ALA A 116 4.66 -14.75 2.78
N ALA A 117 5.19 -14.13 1.71
CA ALA A 117 6.35 -13.26 1.79
C ALA A 117 6.11 -12.00 2.63
N LEU A 118 4.93 -11.37 2.51
CA LEU A 118 4.57 -10.21 3.32
C LEU A 118 4.53 -10.54 4.82
N LEU A 119 3.87 -11.64 5.19
CA LEU A 119 3.77 -12.08 6.57
C LEU A 119 5.16 -12.40 7.16
N GLU A 120 5.98 -13.13 6.40
CA GLU A 120 7.35 -13.47 6.80
C GLU A 120 8.23 -12.21 6.95
N ASP A 121 8.21 -11.29 5.98
CA ASP A 121 9.02 -10.06 6.02
C ASP A 121 8.56 -9.11 7.14
N LEU A 122 7.25 -9.00 7.41
CA LEU A 122 6.75 -8.26 8.58
C LEU A 122 7.21 -8.90 9.89
N SER A 123 7.19 -10.23 9.98
CA SER A 123 7.67 -10.97 11.15
C SER A 123 9.16 -10.77 11.38
N GLN A 124 10.00 -10.91 10.34
CA GLN A 124 11.45 -10.71 10.41
C GLN A 124 11.85 -9.31 10.88
N ARG A 125 10.99 -8.31 10.64
CA ARG A 125 11.21 -6.92 11.04
C ARG A 125 10.59 -6.56 12.39
N GLY A 126 9.85 -7.48 13.02
CA GLY A 126 9.07 -7.19 14.23
C GLY A 126 7.86 -6.29 13.99
N LEU A 127 7.49 -6.03 12.73
CA LEU A 127 6.33 -5.20 12.38
C LEU A 127 5.01 -5.94 12.56
N LEU A 128 5.04 -7.28 12.52
CA LEU A 128 3.83 -8.11 12.67
C LEU A 128 3.25 -8.03 14.09
N ASP A 129 4.07 -7.69 15.10
CA ASP A 129 3.61 -7.50 16.49
C ASP A 129 2.71 -6.26 16.66
N GLU A 130 2.87 -5.27 15.78
CA GLU A 130 2.14 -4.00 15.81
C GLU A 130 1.17 -3.82 14.62
N THR A 131 1.15 -4.76 13.68
CA THR A 131 0.35 -4.68 12.44
C THR A 131 -0.68 -5.80 12.39
N LEU A 132 -1.96 -5.45 12.36
CA LEU A 132 -3.03 -6.40 12.07
C LEU A 132 -3.12 -6.63 10.56
N VAL A 133 -2.96 -7.88 10.13
CA VAL A 133 -3.17 -8.31 8.74
C VAL A 133 -4.49 -9.07 8.64
N ILE A 134 -5.33 -8.68 7.68
CA ILE A 134 -6.59 -9.35 7.34
C ILE A 134 -6.50 -9.76 5.87
N TRP A 135 -6.66 -11.06 5.59
CA TRP A 135 -6.60 -11.63 4.26
C TRP A 135 -7.74 -12.64 4.06
#